data_AF-A0A6L8H4H0-F1
#
_entry.id   AF-A0A6L8H4H0-F1
#
_cell.length_a   1.000
_cell.length_b   1.000
_cell.length_c   1.000
_cell.angle_alpha   90.00
_cell.angle_beta   90.00
_cell.angle_gamma   90.00
#
_symmetry.space_group_name_H-M   'P 1'
#
loop_
_entity.id
_entity.type
_entity.pdbx_description
1 polymer ?
#
loop_
_entity_poly.entity_id
_entity_poly.type
_entity_poly.pdbx_seq_one_letter_code
_entity_poly.pdbx_strand_id
1 'polypeptide(L)'
;MKSIFSSQLGYSILILAILISYGCLENDQISEIVNTPITEPDPLPAGEGLAVGATAPDFTLQDSDGNDVSLSDYAGKILVIQFFSDTF
;
A
#
# COMPACT_ATOMS: atom_id res chain seq x y z
N MET A 1 18.75 0.82 56.11
CA MET A 1 18.03 1.35 54.93
C MET A 1 18.99 1.34 53.72
N LYS A 2 19.23 0.19 53.09
CA LYS A 2 20.29 0.02 52.06
C LYS A 2 20.03 -1.12 51.03
N SER A 3 18.77 -1.50 50.81
CA SER A 3 18.43 -2.60 49.88
C SER A 3 17.48 -2.19 48.74
N ILE A 4 16.75 -1.07 48.90
CA ILE A 4 15.71 -0.64 47.94
C ILE A 4 16.31 0.12 46.73
N PHE A 5 17.56 0.59 46.84
CA PHE A 5 18.23 1.42 45.81
C PHE A 5 18.88 0.58 44.69
N SER A 6 19.19 -0.70 44.95
CA SER A 6 19.84 -1.59 43.98
C SER A 6 18.85 -2.17 42.97
N SER A 7 17.58 -2.35 43.35
CA SER A 7 16.53 -2.87 42.47
C SER A 7 15.98 -1.80 41.52
N GLN A 8 15.86 -0.54 41.96
CA GLN A 8 15.41 0.58 41.13
C GLN A 8 16.34 0.86 39.94
N LEU A 9 17.65 0.75 40.17
CA LEU A 9 18.65 0.93 39.11
C LEU A 9 18.55 -0.17 38.04
N GLY A 10 18.22 -1.40 38.45
CA GLY A 10 18.01 -2.53 37.55
C GLY A 10 16.78 -2.36 36.65
N TYR A 11 15.65 -1.92 37.20
CA TYR A 11 14.45 -1.64 36.41
C TYR A 11 14.66 -0.49 35.43
N SER A 12 15.39 0.56 35.84
CA SER A 12 15.71 1.68 34.96
C SER A 12 16.52 1.23 33.74
N ILE A 13 17.52 0.36 33.92
CA ILE A 13 18.33 -0.18 32.83
C ILE A 13 17.50 -1.09 31.91
N LEU A 14 16.60 -1.91 32.48
CA LEU A 14 15.73 -2.80 31.71
C LEU A 14 14.74 -2.01 30.85
N ILE A 15 14.11 -0.97 31.40
CA ILE A 15 13.20 -0.08 30.67
C ILE A 15 13.94 0.64 29.55
N LEU A 16 15.17 1.12 29.80
CA LEU A 16 15.97 1.79 28.78
C LEU A 16 16.30 0.86 27.60
N ALA A 17 16.69 -0.39 27.89
CA ALA A 17 16.99 -1.39 26.86
C ALA A 17 15.77 -1.73 25.99
N ILE A 18 14.59 -1.81 26.62
CA ILE A 18 13.32 -2.04 25.92
C ILE A 18 12.98 -0.87 24.99
N LEU A 19 13.12 0.37 25.45
CA LEU A 19 12.87 1.56 24.63
C LEU A 19 13.81 1.65 23.42
N ILE A 20 15.08 1.29 23.59
CA ILE A 20 16.06 1.24 22.49
C ILE A 20 15.69 0.15 21.47
N SER A 21 15.21 -1.02 21.93
CA SER A 21 14.76 -2.10 21.03
C SER A 21 13.54 -1.73 20.20
N TYR A 22 12.62 -0.93 20.76
CA TYR A 22 11.46 -0.40 20.02
C TYR A 22 11.81 0.81 19.13
N GLY A 23 12.89 1.54 19.44
CA GLY A 23 13.29 2.75 18.73
C GLY A 23 13.99 2.52 17.40
N CYS A 24 14.52 1.32 17.13
CA CYS A 24 15.20 0.99 15.86
C CYS A 24 14.23 0.49 14.76
N LEU A 25 12.97 0.94 14.76
CA LEU A 25 12.06 0.67 13.64
C LEU A 25 12.09 1.85 12.66
N GLU A 26 13.21 1.99 11.95
CA GLU A 26 13.35 2.93 10.84
C GLU A 26 12.57 2.38 9.63
N ASN A 27 11.58 3.15 9.17
CA ASN A 27 10.78 2.89 7.98
C ASN A 27 11.55 3.34 6.73
N ASP A 28 12.46 2.50 6.25
CA ASP A 28 13.46 2.81 5.21
C ASP A 28 12.95 2.67 3.76
N GLN A 29 11.70 3.03 3.45
CA GLN A 29 11.11 2.78 2.12
C GLN A 29 10.31 3.97 1.54
N ILE A 30 10.86 5.19 1.61
CA ILE A 30 10.32 6.30 0.80
C ILE A 30 11.47 7.14 0.23
N SER A 31 12.21 6.58 -0.73
CA SER A 31 13.10 7.40 -1.58
C SER A 31 13.46 6.74 -2.91
N GLU A 32 12.48 6.34 -3.73
CA GLU A 32 12.74 6.09 -5.16
C GLU A 32 11.49 6.13 -6.04
N ILE A 33 10.69 7.21 -5.97
CA ILE A 33 9.62 7.46 -6.95
C ILE A 33 9.58 8.93 -7.34
N VAL A 34 10.67 9.48 -7.89
CA VAL A 34 10.67 10.74 -8.65
C VAL A 34 12.05 10.84 -9.28
N ASN A 35 12.15 10.61 -10.60
CA ASN A 35 13.11 11.25 -11.53
C ASN A 35 13.33 10.51 -12.86
N THR A 36 12.52 9.52 -13.23
CA THR A 36 12.54 9.01 -14.61
C THR A 36 11.50 9.74 -15.48
N PRO A 37 11.89 10.33 -16.63
CA PRO A 37 10.93 10.81 -17.62
C PRO A 37 10.02 9.66 -18.05
N ILE A 38 8.71 9.81 -17.84
CA ILE A 38 7.69 8.86 -18.29
C ILE A 38 7.55 8.94 -19.81
N THR A 39 8.46 8.26 -20.51
CA THR A 39 8.16 7.70 -21.83
C THR A 39 7.11 6.61 -21.61
N GLU A 40 6.09 6.59 -22.48
CA GLU A 40 4.92 5.70 -22.48
C GLU A 40 5.16 4.34 -21.78
N PRO A 41 4.31 3.94 -20.82
CA PRO A 41 4.57 2.75 -20.00
C PRO A 41 4.72 1.52 -20.89
N ASP A 42 5.88 0.87 -20.78
CA ASP A 42 6.17 -0.44 -21.38
C ASP A 42 5.02 -1.40 -21.03
N PRO A 43 4.36 -2.05 -22.02
CA PRO A 43 3.28 -2.98 -21.74
C PRO A 43 3.74 -4.03 -20.73
N LEU A 44 2.96 -4.16 -19.66
CA LEU A 44 3.29 -5.05 -18.55
C LEU A 44 3.46 -6.49 -19.03
N PRO A 45 4.44 -7.23 -18.48
CA PRO A 45 4.64 -8.63 -18.83
C PRO A 45 3.38 -9.43 -18.53
N ALA A 46 3.02 -10.33 -19.45
CA ALA A 46 1.85 -11.18 -19.31
C ALA A 46 1.94 -12.02 -18.02
N GLY A 47 1.06 -11.75 -17.06
CA GLY A 47 0.97 -12.50 -15.80
C GLY A 47 1.24 -11.68 -14.54
N GLU A 48 1.70 -10.43 -14.66
CA GLU A 48 1.82 -9.51 -13.52
C GLU A 48 0.79 -8.38 -13.66
N GLY A 49 0.11 -8.03 -12.57
CA GLY A 49 -0.98 -7.04 -12.58
C GLY A 49 -0.51 -5.61 -12.91
N LEU A 50 -1.46 -4.67 -12.99
CA LEU A 50 -1.15 -3.26 -13.24
C LEU A 50 -0.26 -2.66 -12.15
N ALA A 51 0.81 -1.97 -12.56
CA ALA A 51 1.62 -1.17 -11.64
C ALA A 51 0.80 -0.02 -11.02
N VAL A 52 1.12 0.36 -9.78
CA VAL A 52 0.44 1.49 -9.12
C VAL A 52 0.71 2.79 -9.90
N GLY A 53 -0.36 3.55 -10.16
CA GLY A 53 -0.30 4.79 -10.94
C GLY A 53 -0.38 4.59 -12.46
N ALA A 54 -0.37 3.35 -12.95
CA ALA A 54 -0.70 3.08 -14.34
C ALA A 54 -2.14 3.51 -14.65
N THR A 55 -2.35 4.06 -15.85
CA THR A 55 -3.70 4.34 -16.34
C THR A 55 -4.50 3.04 -16.41
N ALA A 56 -5.68 3.02 -15.79
CA ALA A 56 -6.57 1.87 -15.86
C ALA A 56 -7.00 1.63 -17.33
N PRO A 57 -6.92 0.39 -17.85
CA PRO A 57 -7.41 0.06 -19.18
C PRO A 57 -8.88 0.40 -19.31
N ASP A 58 -9.24 1.06 -20.40
CA ASP A 58 -10.63 1.36 -20.67
C ASP A 58 -11.40 0.08 -21.04
N PHE A 59 -12.67 0.03 -20.65
CA PHE A 59 -13.57 -1.05 -21.00
C PHE A 59 -15.01 -0.53 -21.03
N THR A 60 -15.85 -1.23 -21.78
CA THR A 60 -17.29 -1.00 -21.84
C THR A 60 -18.00 -2.32 -21.62
N LEU A 61 -18.98 -2.33 -20.71
CA LEU A 61 -19.79 -3.49 -20.36
C LEU A 61 -21.26 -3.10 -20.32
N GLN A 62 -22.14 -4.07 -20.46
CA GLN A 62 -23.56 -3.85 -20.25
C GLN A 62 -23.90 -3.90 -18.76
N ASP A 63 -24.74 -2.97 -18.31
CA ASP A 63 -25.35 -3.02 -16.99
C ASP A 63 -26.52 -4.04 -16.93
N SER A 64 -27.20 -4.12 -15.80
CA SER A 64 -28.34 -5.03 -15.61
C SER A 64 -29.55 -4.72 -16.50
N ASP A 65 -29.63 -3.49 -17.01
CA ASP A 65 -30.71 -3.02 -17.89
C ASP A 65 -30.31 -3.14 -19.38
N GLY A 66 -29.08 -3.59 -19.66
CA GLY A 66 -28.54 -3.77 -21.01
C GLY A 66 -27.97 -2.48 -21.63
N ASN A 67 -27.80 -1.42 -20.84
CA ASN A 67 -27.15 -0.19 -21.34
C ASN A 67 -25.64 -0.39 -21.36
N ASP A 68 -24.99 0.13 -22.40
CA ASP A 68 -23.53 0.20 -22.44
C ASP A 68 -23.03 1.25 -21.43
N VAL A 69 -22.12 0.84 -20.55
CA VAL A 69 -21.47 1.68 -19.55
C VAL A 69 -19.97 1.53 -19.69
N SER A 70 -19.27 2.65 -19.84
CA SER A 70 -17.82 2.70 -20.00
C SER A 70 -17.13 3.11 -18.70
N LEU A 71 -15.85 2.72 -18.53
CA LEU A 71 -15.06 3.17 -17.38
C LEU A 71 -14.92 4.71 -17.37
N SER A 72 -14.82 5.33 -18.55
CA SER A 72 -14.72 6.78 -18.72
C SER A 72 -15.95 7.57 -18.24
N ASP A 73 -17.13 6.95 -18.14
CA ASP A 73 -18.33 7.58 -17.57
C ASP A 73 -18.15 7.95 -16.08
N TYR A 74 -17.19 7.30 -15.40
CA TYR A 74 -16.84 7.53 -14.00
C TYR A 74 -15.63 8.46 -13.80
N ALA A 75 -15.15 9.13 -14.86
CA ALA A 75 -14.00 10.02 -14.78
C ALA A 75 -14.15 11.09 -13.68
N GLY A 76 -13.05 11.35 -12.95
CA GLY A 76 -13.00 12.31 -11.85
C GLY A 76 -13.54 11.79 -10.51
N LYS A 77 -13.93 10.52 -10.42
CA LYS A 77 -14.33 9.85 -9.17
C LYS A 77 -13.24 8.87 -8.72
N ILE A 78 -13.17 8.61 -7.41
CA ILE A 78 -12.40 7.48 -6.88
C ILE A 78 -13.29 6.23 -6.99
N LEU A 79 -12.79 5.20 -7.67
CA LEU A 79 -13.54 4.00 -7.99
C LEU A 79 -12.79 2.75 -7.48
N VAL A 80 -13.55 1.75 -7.01
CA VAL A 80 -13.07 0.40 -6.70
C VAL A 80 -13.81 -0.56 -7.61
N ILE A 81 -13.08 -1.41 -8.33
CA ILE A 81 -13.64 -2.39 -9.27
C ILE A 81 -13.51 -3.78 -8.66
N GLN A 82 -14.61 -4.52 -8.58
CA GLN A 82 -14.66 -5.89 -8.07
C GLN A 82 -14.94 -6.85 -9.23
N PHE A 83 -14.00 -7.76 -9.49
CA PHE A 83 -14.20 -8.87 -10.43
C PHE A 83 -14.70 -10.10 -9.68
N PHE A 84 -15.80 -10.68 -10.13
CA PHE A 84 -16.35 -11.93 -9.61
C PHE A 84 -16.82 -12.80 -10.77
N SER A 85 -16.76 -14.12 -10.56
CA SER A 85 -17.25 -15.12 -11.51
C SER A 85 -18.40 -15.87 -10.86
N ASP A 86 -19.46 -16.12 -11.61
CA ASP A 86 -20.62 -16.91 -11.18
C ASP A 86 -20.41 -18.42 -11.39
N THR A 87 -19.18 -18.85 -11.64
CA THR A 87 -18.84 -20.25 -11.85
C THR A 87 -18.96 -21.03 -10.53
N PHE A 88 -20.07 -21.73 -10.37
CA PHE A 88 -20.29 -22.75 -9.33
C PHE A 88 -19.72 -24.11 -9.74
#